data_AF-A0A7Y0ANY8-F1
#
_entry.id   AF-A0A7Y0ANY8-F1
#
_cell.length_a   1.000
_cell.length_b   1.000
_cell.length_c   1.000
_cell.angle_alpha   90.00
_cell.angle_beta   90.00
_cell.angle_gamma   90.00
#
_symmetry.space_group_name_H-M   'P 1'
#
loop_
_entity.id
_entity.type
_entity.pdbx_description
1 polymer ?
#
loop_
_entity_poly.entity_id
_entity_poly.type
_entity_poly.pdbx_seq_one_letter_code
_entity_poly.pdbx_strand_id
1 'polypeptide(L)' 'MITIETYTATLQHDKGKVRLQVASMRGKQGAIQQIMAIENCPMQAIIGLKIKGRKIVK' A
#
# COMPACT_ATOMS: atom_id res chain seq x y z
N MET A 1 17.18 -8.75 -11.42
CA MET A 1 16.03 -7.93 -11.85
C MET A 1 14.99 -7.87 -10.75
N ILE A 2 14.94 -6.75 -10.03
CA ILE A 2 13.99 -6.51 -8.94
C ILE A 2 12.88 -5.60 -9.47
N THR A 3 11.64 -6.02 -9.34
CA THR A 3 10.48 -5.16 -9.60
C THR A 3 10.04 -4.52 -8.29
N ILE A 4 9.96 -3.20 -8.26
CA ILE A 4 9.37 -2.44 -7.16
C ILE A 4 8.12 -1.73 -7.71
N GLU A 5 6.98 -2.02 -7.12
CA GLU A 5 5.70 -1.39 -7.45
C GLU A 5 5.31 -0.43 -6.33
N THR A 6 5.03 0.83 -6.69
CA THR A 6 4.53 1.82 -5.74
C THR A 6 3.02 1.85 -5.81
N TYR A 7 2.37 1.66 -4.67
CA TYR A 7 0.93 1.75 -4.51
C TYR A 7 0.55 2.97 -3.69
N THR A 8 -0.59 3.56 -4.00
CA THR A 8 -1.26 4.57 -3.18
C THR A 8 -2.49 3.92 -2.55
N ALA A 9 -2.53 3.90 -1.22
CA ALA A 9 -3.64 3.40 -0.44
C ALA A 9 -4.43 4.56 0.17
N THR A 10 -5.75 4.41 0.20
CA THR A 10 -6.65 5.26 0.98
C THR A 10 -7.19 4.43 2.12
N LEU A 11 -6.96 4.90 3.34
CA LEU A 11 -7.42 4.30 4.58
C LEU A 11 -8.55 5.13 5.16
N GLN A 12 -9.54 4.47 5.73
CA GLN A 12 -10.57 5.07 6.55
C GLN A 12 -10.33 4.66 8.00
N HIS A 13 -9.92 5.62 8.82
CA HIS A 13 -9.91 5.50 10.27
C HIS A 13 -11.13 6.23 10.84
N ASP A 14 -11.45 5.96 12.11
CA ASP A 14 -12.55 6.64 12.81
C ASP A 14 -12.41 8.18 12.80
N LYS A 15 -11.17 8.66 12.80
CA LYS A 15 -10.85 10.09 12.84
C LYS A 15 -10.76 10.75 11.45
N GLY A 16 -10.87 9.98 10.36
CA GLY A 16 -10.82 10.52 9.00
C GLY A 16 -10.14 9.61 7.99
N LYS A 17 -9.87 10.17 6.80
CA LYS A 17 -9.23 9.46 5.68
C LYS A 17 -7.74 9.79 5.62
N VAL A 18 -6.92 8.76 5.55
CA VAL A 18 -5.47 8.88 5.37
C VAL A 18 -5.10 8.34 4.00
N ARG A 19 -4.17 9.00 3.30
CA ARG A 19 -3.60 8.49 2.04
C ARG A 19 -2.13 8.18 2.23
N LEU A 20 -1.75 6.94 1.98
CA LEU A 20 -0.38 6.45 2.11
C LEU A 20 0.17 6.02 0.77
N GLN A 21 1.48 6.14 0.61
CA GLN A 21 2.22 5.55 -0.50
C GLN A 21 3.14 4.47 0.06
N VAL A 22 3.07 3.27 -0.51
CA VAL A 22 3.90 2.14 -0.11
C VAL A 22 4.56 1.51 -1.33
N ALA A 23 5.82 1.12 -1.19
CA ALA A 23 6.56 0.41 -2.21
C ALA A 23 6.60 -1.08 -1.87
N SER A 24 6.21 -1.93 -2.81
CA SER A 24 6.17 -3.38 -2.63
C SER A 24 6.96 -4.09 -3.71
N MET A 25 7.78 -5.06 -3.28
CA MET A 25 8.47 -6.00 -4.15
C MET A 25 7.65 -7.29 -4.40
N ARG A 26 6.51 -7.44 -3.70
CA ARG A 26 5.62 -8.61 -3.78
C ARG A 26 4.24 -8.23 -4.34
N GLY A 27 4.18 -7.14 -5.10
CA GLY A 27 2.95 -6.58 -5.66
C GLY A 27 1.92 -6.17 -4.61
N LYS A 28 0.64 -6.23 -5.00
CA LYS A 28 -0.49 -5.70 -4.23
C LYS A 28 -0.59 -6.29 -2.81
N GLN A 29 -0.39 -7.60 -2.67
CA GLN A 29 -0.54 -8.27 -1.38
C GLN A 29 0.57 -7.85 -0.39
N GLY A 30 1.81 -7.69 -0.87
CA GLY A 30 2.89 -7.14 -0.05
C GLY A 30 2.64 -5.70 0.38
N ALA A 31 2.02 -4.89 -0.49
CA ALA A 31 1.64 -3.52 -0.14
C ALA A 31 0.58 -3.49 0.98
N ILE A 32 -0.45 -4.34 0.88
CA ILE A 32 -1.50 -4.46 1.91
C ILE A 32 -0.89 -4.88 3.25
N GLN A 33 -0.02 -5.88 3.27
CA GLN A 33 0.63 -6.34 4.50
C GLN A 33 1.47 -5.25 5.16
N GLN A 34 2.23 -4.48 4.36
CA GLN A 34 2.99 -3.34 4.88
C GLN A 34 2.07 -2.27 5.48
N ILE A 35 0.98 -1.92 4.79
CA ILE A 35 0.02 -0.93 5.28
C ILE A 35 -0.59 -1.38 6.61
N MET A 36 -1.05 -2.63 6.69
CA MET A 36 -1.63 -3.19 7.91
C MET A 36 -0.62 -3.20 9.07
N ALA A 37 0.64 -3.50 8.80
CA ALA A 37 1.69 -3.52 9.81
C ALA A 37 2.09 -2.12 10.32
N ILE A 38 2.12 -1.12 9.43
CA ILE A 38 2.51 0.26 9.78
C ILE A 38 1.38 0.98 10.51
N GLU A 39 0.16 0.91 9.98
CA GLU A 39 -0.99 1.62 10.54
C GLU A 39 -1.69 0.84 11.66
N ASN A 40 -1.25 -0.40 11.90
CA ASN A 40 -1.86 -1.35 12.83
C ASN A 40 -3.39 -1.44 12.63
N CYS A 41 -3.80 -1.56 11.37
CA CYS A 41 -5.20 -1.52 10.98
C CYS A 41 -5.65 -2.81 10.29
N PRO A 42 -6.93 -3.19 10.38
CA PRO A 42 -7.44 -4.32 9.60
C PRO A 42 -7.43 -3.97 8.11
N MET A 43 -7.41 -4.99 7.25
CA MET A 43 -7.51 -4.81 5.79
C MET A 43 -8.77 -4.02 5.39
N GLN A 44 -9.86 -4.13 6.16
CA GLN A 44 -11.12 -3.41 5.94
C GLN A 44 -10.97 -1.88 6.03
N ALA A 45 -9.96 -1.39 6.75
CA ALA A 45 -9.66 0.05 6.79
C ALA A 45 -9.14 0.55 5.43
N ILE A 46 -8.58 -0.32 4.58
CA ILE A 46 -8.08 0.04 3.25
C ILE A 46 -9.26 0.09 2.28
N ILE A 47 -9.86 1.27 2.15
CA ILE A 47 -11.00 1.52 1.26
C ILE A 47 -10.61 1.72 -0.21
N GLY A 48 -9.31 1.88 -0.51
CA GLY A 48 -8.84 2.00 -1.88
C GLY A 48 -7.35 1.71 -2.01
N LEU A 49 -6.97 1.04 -3.10
CA LEU A 49 -5.57 0.76 -3.41
C LEU A 49 -5.36 0.86 -4.92
N LYS A 50 -4.45 1.74 -5.35
CA LYS A 50 -4.14 1.98 -6.76
C LYS A 50 -2.63 1.88 -6.98
N ILE A 51 -2.22 1.31 -8.11
CA ILE A 51 -0.81 1.36 -8.52
C ILE A 51 -0.48 2.78 -9.02
N LYS A 52 0.62 3.33 -8.54
CA LYS A 52 1.13 4.64 -8.96
C LYS A 52 2.22 4.50 -10.01
N GLY A 53 3.05 3.46 -9.89
CA GLY A 53 4.13 3.21 -10.84
C GLY A 53 4.88 1.92 -10.54
N ARG A 54 5.65 1.48 -11.52
CA ARG A 54 6.50 0.29 -11.44
C ARG A 54 7.91 0.67 -11.87
N LYS A 55 8.90 0.36 -11.03
CA LYS A 55 10.32 0.54 -11.33
C LYS A 55 11.00 -0.82 -11.37
N ILE A 56 11.82 -1.03 -12.39
CA ILE A 56 12.63 -2.24 -12.54
C ILE A 56 14.07 -1.85 -12.27
N VAL A 57 14.67 -2.46 -11.25
CA VAL A 57 16.08 -2.27 -10.90
C VAL A 57 16.84 -3.47 -11.45
N LYS A 58 17.87 -3.20 -12.26
CA LYS A 58 18.63 -4.24 -12.97
C LYS A 58 19.60 -4.92 -12.02
#